data_AF-A0A5B6V4F9-F1
#
_entry.id   AF-A0A5B6V4F9-F1
#
_cell.length_a   1.000
_cell.length_b   1.000
_cell.length_c   1.000
_cell.angle_alpha   90.00
_cell.angle_beta   90.00
_cell.angle_gamma   90.00
#
_symmetry.space_group_name_H-M   'P 1'
#
loop_
_entity.id
_entity.type
_entity.pdbx_description
1 polymer ?
#
loop_
_entity_poly.entity_id
_entity_poly.type
_entity_poly.pdbx_seq_one_letter_code
_entity_poly.pdbx_strand_id
1 'polypeptide(L)'
;MHLQGRIWGGWFDVAQGIDCKGSIFDAGPTFGSYGVSHGSSELMKVVPEDYKKFLADVVGVHEEDDVCIETQEGVQHCKLIAVHAGLEKGKNVREQLEFLKAKDVSVPQVTGLSGRKNVWDIPEGLTETVVVSGHHGILHIEGLRFFIDESGGLEGNPLAAIVLLSMKIVRDTDNLS
;
A
#
# COMPACT_ATOMS: atom_id res chain seq x y z
N MET A 1 -12.16 10.25 -16.14
CA MET A 1 -11.17 10.37 -15.05
C MET A 1 -11.83 9.93 -13.75
N HIS A 2 -11.27 8.93 -13.07
CA HIS A 2 -11.81 8.40 -11.81
C HIS A 2 -11.80 9.46 -10.69
N LEU A 3 -12.65 9.30 -9.66
CA LEU A 3 -12.75 10.25 -8.54
C LEU A 3 -11.39 10.49 -7.88
N GLN A 4 -10.66 9.43 -7.54
CA GLN A 4 -9.34 9.53 -6.91
C GLN A 4 -8.31 10.26 -7.78
N GLY A 5 -8.39 10.13 -9.12
CA GLY A 5 -7.52 10.89 -10.03
C GLY A 5 -7.80 12.39 -10.00
N ARG A 6 -9.07 12.79 -9.86
CA ARG A 6 -9.45 14.21 -9.70
C ARG A 6 -8.99 14.78 -8.36
N ILE A 7 -9.06 13.98 -7.30
CA ILE A 7 -8.61 14.39 -5.96
C ILE A 7 -7.08 14.50 -5.95
N TRP A 8 -6.37 13.53 -6.55
CA TRP A 8 -4.91 13.50 -6.64
C TRP A 8 -4.32 14.70 -7.40
N GLY A 9 -4.87 15.01 -8.58
CA GLY A 9 -4.44 16.16 -9.38
C GLY A 9 -5.11 17.49 -9.02
N GLY A 10 -6.02 17.48 -8.04
CA GLY A 10 -6.74 18.67 -7.61
C GLY A 10 -5.88 19.60 -6.75
N TRP A 11 -6.34 20.84 -6.58
CA TRP A 11 -5.75 21.77 -5.62
C TRP A 11 -6.51 21.69 -4.31
N PHE A 12 -5.79 21.51 -3.21
CA PHE A 12 -6.36 21.62 -1.87
C PHE A 12 -5.76 22.87 -1.21
N ASP A 13 -6.62 23.84 -0.93
CA ASP A 13 -6.17 25.15 -0.48
C ASP A 13 -5.78 25.12 1.01
N VAL A 14 -4.65 25.75 1.33
CA VAL A 14 -4.03 25.83 2.67
C VAL A 14 -4.95 26.53 3.69
N ALA A 15 -6.04 27.18 3.22
CA ALA A 15 -7.05 27.84 4.03
C ALA A 15 -7.73 26.93 5.10
N GLN A 16 -7.60 25.60 4.98
CA GLN A 16 -8.10 24.63 5.97
C GLN A 16 -7.06 24.20 7.02
N GLY A 17 -5.87 24.81 7.05
CA GLY A 17 -4.85 24.55 8.07
C GLY A 17 -4.12 23.21 7.92
N ILE A 18 -4.25 22.56 6.76
CA ILE A 18 -3.54 21.32 6.42
C ILE A 18 -2.42 21.68 5.44
N ASP A 19 -1.17 21.44 5.84
CA ASP A 19 0.01 21.68 5.00
C ASP A 19 0.21 20.53 4.01
N CYS A 20 -0.59 20.54 2.95
CA CYS A 20 -0.50 19.56 1.86
C CYS A 20 0.46 20.06 0.77
N LYS A 21 1.26 19.16 0.19
CA LYS A 21 2.09 19.42 -0.99
C LYS A 21 1.24 19.33 -2.26
N GLY A 22 0.38 20.33 -2.47
CA GLY A 22 -0.44 20.53 -3.69
C GLY A 22 -1.85 19.95 -3.62
N SER A 23 -2.00 18.67 -3.24
CA SER A 23 -3.31 18.01 -3.04
C SER A 23 -3.33 17.23 -1.74
N ILE A 24 -4.50 16.73 -1.33
CA ILE A 24 -4.64 15.87 -0.13
C ILE A 24 -3.84 14.56 -0.20
N PHE A 25 -3.32 14.21 -1.37
CA PHE A 25 -2.42 13.07 -1.58
C PHE A 25 -0.94 13.47 -1.62
N ASP A 26 -0.62 14.73 -1.30
CA ASP A 26 0.74 15.29 -1.44
C ASP A 26 1.32 15.03 -2.83
N ALA A 27 0.52 15.22 -3.89
CA ALA A 27 0.90 14.86 -5.25
C ALA A 27 1.93 15.81 -5.88
N GLY A 28 2.11 17.02 -5.36
CA GLY A 28 2.97 18.06 -5.92
C GLY A 28 4.41 17.59 -6.23
N PRO A 29 5.12 16.90 -5.31
CA PRO A 29 6.43 16.32 -5.57
C PRO A 29 6.44 15.30 -6.71
N THR A 30 5.34 14.57 -6.94
CA THR A 30 5.24 13.67 -8.11
C THR A 30 5.19 14.48 -9.41
N PHE A 31 4.40 15.56 -9.49
CA PHE A 31 4.45 16.44 -10.67
C PHE A 31 5.84 17.05 -10.87
N GLY A 32 6.46 17.52 -9.78
CA GLY A 32 7.79 18.11 -9.79
C GLY A 32 8.89 17.16 -10.26
N SER A 33 8.80 15.86 -9.94
CA SER A 33 9.79 14.86 -10.39
C SER A 33 9.77 14.63 -11.91
N TYR A 34 8.66 14.94 -12.58
CA TYR A 34 8.56 14.95 -14.05
C TYR A 34 8.78 16.34 -14.67
N GLY A 35 9.18 17.34 -13.88
CA GLY A 35 9.49 18.67 -14.36
C GLY A 35 8.27 19.52 -14.74
N VAL A 36 7.08 19.20 -14.21
CA VAL A 36 5.84 19.95 -14.48
C VAL A 36 5.24 20.52 -13.19
N SER A 37 4.46 21.59 -13.31
CA SER A 37 3.72 22.16 -12.19
C SER A 37 2.60 21.22 -11.71
N HIS A 38 2.31 21.24 -10.42
CA HIS A 38 1.17 20.50 -9.84
C HIS A 38 -0.15 20.79 -10.59
N GLY A 39 -0.95 19.75 -10.79
CA GLY A 39 -2.24 19.83 -11.49
C GLY A 39 -2.15 20.04 -13.01
N SER A 40 -0.94 20.10 -13.59
CA SER A 40 -0.78 20.26 -15.04
C SER A 40 -1.16 19.00 -15.82
N SER A 41 -1.97 19.16 -16.87
CA SER A 41 -2.29 18.08 -17.80
C SER A 41 -1.08 17.61 -18.62
N GLU A 42 0.00 18.41 -18.68
CA GLU A 42 1.24 18.04 -19.37
C GLU A 42 1.90 16.81 -18.74
N LEU A 43 1.59 16.48 -17.49
CA LEU A 43 2.03 15.24 -16.83
C LEU A 43 1.75 14.00 -17.71
N MET A 44 0.58 13.95 -18.35
CA MET A 44 0.21 12.81 -19.21
C MET A 44 1.15 12.62 -20.42
N LYS A 45 1.85 13.69 -20.84
CA LYS A 45 2.81 13.66 -21.96
C LYS A 45 4.23 13.38 -21.49
N VAL A 46 4.63 13.91 -20.33
CA VAL A 46 6.02 13.79 -19.85
C VAL A 46 6.30 12.48 -19.11
N VAL A 47 5.27 11.79 -18.59
CA VAL A 47 5.45 10.46 -18.00
C VAL A 47 5.84 9.46 -19.11
N PRO A 48 7.00 8.79 -19.00
CA PRO A 48 7.43 7.79 -19.99
C PRO A 48 6.43 6.64 -20.16
N GLU A 49 6.33 6.10 -21.37
CA GLU A 49 5.42 4.98 -21.66
C GLU A 49 5.73 3.72 -20.84
N ASP A 50 7.02 3.44 -20.57
CA ASP A 50 7.40 2.32 -19.71
C ASP A 50 6.89 2.48 -18.28
N TYR A 51 6.78 3.72 -17.78
CA TYR A 51 6.26 3.98 -16.43
C TYR A 51 4.74 3.89 -16.41
N LYS A 52 4.05 4.28 -17.49
CA LYS A 52 2.61 4.03 -17.65
C LYS A 52 2.31 2.54 -17.70
N LYS A 53 3.14 1.77 -18.41
CA LYS A 53 3.04 0.32 -18.47
C LYS A 53 3.24 -0.30 -17.09
N PHE A 54 4.28 0.11 -16.36
CA PHE A 54 4.50 -0.32 -14.98
C PHE A 54 3.26 -0.08 -14.10
N LEU A 55 2.69 1.13 -14.14
CA LEU A 55 1.48 1.47 -13.36
C LEU A 55 0.26 0.65 -13.78
N ALA A 56 0.12 0.31 -15.06
CA ALA A 56 -0.96 -0.56 -15.54
C ALA A 56 -0.83 -2.01 -15.01
N ASP A 57 0.41 -2.47 -14.82
CA ASP A 57 0.73 -3.83 -14.38
C ASP A 57 0.60 -4.02 -12.87
N VAL A 58 0.65 -2.94 -12.05
CA VAL A 58 0.46 -3.00 -10.58
C VAL A 58 -0.83 -3.74 -10.22
N VAL A 59 -0.73 -4.77 -9.38
CA VAL A 59 -1.86 -5.58 -8.92
C VAL A 59 -2.52 -5.00 -7.67
N GLY A 60 -3.84 -5.18 -7.52
CA GLY A 60 -4.56 -4.77 -6.31
C GLY A 60 -4.33 -5.69 -5.11
N VAL A 61 -3.92 -6.93 -5.36
CA VAL A 61 -3.58 -7.95 -4.37
C VAL A 61 -2.64 -8.99 -5.00
N HIS A 62 -1.72 -9.53 -4.19
CA HIS A 62 -0.90 -10.69 -4.53
C HIS A 62 -1.21 -11.83 -3.55
N GLU A 63 -1.22 -13.07 -4.05
CA GLU A 63 -1.42 -14.27 -3.25
C GLU A 63 -0.28 -15.25 -3.52
N GLU A 64 0.25 -15.84 -2.45
CA GLU A 64 1.27 -16.90 -2.50
C GLU A 64 0.78 -18.10 -1.68
N ASP A 65 0.90 -19.30 -2.23
CA ASP A 65 0.35 -20.50 -1.60
C ASP A 65 1.22 -21.03 -0.46
N ASP A 66 2.54 -20.82 -0.52
CA ASP A 66 3.48 -21.37 0.45
C ASP A 66 4.66 -20.43 0.71
N VAL A 67 4.69 -19.83 1.89
CA VAL A 67 5.82 -19.07 2.43
C VAL A 67 6.21 -19.63 3.80
N CYS A 68 7.50 -19.57 4.12
CA CYS A 68 7.99 -19.94 5.43
C CYS A 68 8.14 -18.71 6.33
N ILE A 69 7.74 -18.82 7.59
CA ILE A 69 8.00 -17.82 8.63
C ILE A 69 8.52 -18.51 9.90
N GLU A 70 9.45 -17.89 10.60
CA GLU A 70 9.88 -18.34 11.91
C GLU A 70 8.92 -17.80 12.99
N THR A 71 8.40 -18.72 13.79
CA THR A 71 7.54 -18.43 14.95
C THR A 71 8.21 -18.95 16.22
N GLN A 72 7.60 -18.68 17.38
CA GLN A 72 8.08 -19.25 18.65
C GLN A 72 8.02 -20.79 18.67
N GLU A 73 7.18 -21.41 17.83
CA GLU A 73 7.01 -22.85 17.71
C GLU A 73 7.95 -23.48 16.65
N GLY A 74 8.74 -22.65 15.97
CA GLY A 74 9.63 -23.04 14.86
C GLY A 74 9.17 -22.49 13.51
N VAL A 75 9.71 -23.06 12.43
CA VAL A 75 9.37 -22.66 11.07
C VAL A 75 7.98 -23.18 10.71
N GLN A 76 7.09 -22.27 10.31
CA GLN A 76 5.73 -22.56 9.86
C GLN A 76 5.59 -22.26 8.36
N HIS A 77 4.89 -23.14 7.65
CA HIS A 77 4.42 -22.89 6.28
C HIS A 77 3.06 -22.19 6.33
N CYS A 78 2.93 -21.10 5.59
CA CYS A 78 1.72 -20.28 5.56
C CYS A 78 1.38 -19.91 4.13
N LYS A 79 0.11 -19.60 3.89
CA LYS A 79 -0.27 -18.78 2.72
C LYS A 79 0.11 -17.33 2.97
N LEU A 80 0.22 -16.54 1.92
CA LEU A 80 0.44 -15.10 2.03
C LEU A 80 -0.51 -14.32 1.13
N ILE A 81 -1.08 -13.24 1.68
CA ILE A 81 -1.86 -12.24 0.95
C ILE A 81 -1.17 -10.89 1.16
N ALA A 82 -0.71 -10.27 0.08
CA ALA A 82 -0.20 -8.91 0.09
C ALA A 82 -1.24 -7.96 -0.50
N VAL A 83 -1.70 -7.01 0.31
CA VAL A 83 -2.69 -5.99 -0.07
C VAL A 83 -2.32 -4.67 0.61
N HIS A 84 -2.39 -3.56 -0.13
CA HIS A 84 -1.78 -2.29 0.30
C HIS A 84 -2.23 -1.85 1.71
N ALA A 85 -3.55 -1.81 1.97
CA ALA A 85 -4.10 -1.46 3.28
C ALA A 85 -4.53 -2.68 4.11
N GLY A 86 -5.27 -3.63 3.52
CA GLY A 86 -5.78 -4.80 4.23
C GLY A 86 -7.09 -5.33 3.65
N LEU A 87 -7.77 -6.21 4.40
CA LEU A 87 -9.06 -6.79 4.05
C LEU A 87 -10.10 -6.45 5.13
N GLU A 88 -11.35 -6.26 4.73
CA GLU A 88 -12.43 -5.87 5.63
C GLU A 88 -12.96 -7.07 6.44
N LYS A 89 -13.18 -6.86 7.74
CA LYS A 89 -13.90 -7.79 8.62
C LYS A 89 -15.36 -7.95 8.21
N GLY A 90 -15.93 -9.12 8.48
CA GLY A 90 -17.34 -9.41 8.22
C GLY A 90 -17.73 -9.45 6.75
N LYS A 91 -16.77 -9.38 5.82
CA LYS A 91 -16.97 -9.56 4.38
C LYS A 91 -16.32 -10.84 3.90
N ASN A 92 -16.91 -11.47 2.88
CA ASN A 92 -16.34 -12.68 2.30
C ASN A 92 -14.94 -12.39 1.72
N VAL A 93 -13.93 -13.13 2.17
CA VAL A 93 -12.54 -12.91 1.75
C VAL A 93 -12.36 -13.15 0.26
N ARG A 94 -12.93 -14.24 -0.28
CA ARG A 94 -12.80 -14.58 -1.70
C ARG A 94 -13.40 -13.50 -2.60
N GLU A 95 -14.58 -12.98 -2.26
CA GLU A 95 -15.20 -11.88 -3.02
C GLU A 95 -14.33 -10.61 -3.00
N GLN A 96 -13.71 -10.29 -1.87
CA GLN A 96 -12.77 -9.17 -1.77
C GLN A 96 -11.54 -9.37 -2.68
N LEU A 97 -10.97 -10.58 -2.69
CA LEU A 97 -9.80 -10.91 -3.53
C LEU A 97 -10.15 -10.88 -5.02
N GLU A 98 -11.29 -11.44 -5.42
CA GLU A 98 -11.79 -11.40 -6.80
C GLU A 98 -12.02 -9.96 -7.26
N PHE A 99 -12.60 -9.11 -6.40
CA PHE A 99 -12.78 -7.68 -6.66
C PHE A 99 -11.44 -6.95 -6.85
N LEU A 100 -10.45 -7.18 -5.98
CA LEU A 100 -9.13 -6.55 -6.07
C LEU A 100 -8.35 -6.98 -7.33
N LYS A 101 -8.46 -8.26 -7.72
CA LYS A 101 -7.86 -8.79 -8.96
C LYS A 101 -8.50 -8.22 -10.22
N ALA A 102 -9.82 -8.00 -10.19
CA ALA A 102 -10.56 -7.43 -11.31
C ALA A 102 -10.21 -5.96 -11.60
N LYS A 103 -9.55 -5.27 -10.65
CA LYS A 103 -9.23 -3.83 -10.74
C LYS A 103 -10.46 -2.99 -11.09
N ASP A 104 -11.60 -3.28 -10.45
CA ASP A 104 -12.87 -2.60 -10.73
C ASP A 104 -12.79 -1.09 -10.39
N VAL A 105 -12.85 -0.26 -11.43
CA VAL A 105 -12.76 1.20 -11.35
C VAL A 105 -14.12 1.90 -11.20
N SER A 106 -15.21 1.14 -11.01
CA SER A 106 -16.54 1.71 -10.75
C SER A 106 -16.70 2.22 -9.31
N VAL A 107 -15.87 1.73 -8.39
CA VAL A 107 -15.95 2.05 -6.96
C VAL A 107 -15.14 3.33 -6.65
N PRO A 108 -15.76 4.37 -6.07
CA PRO A 108 -15.12 5.67 -5.86
C PRO A 108 -13.88 5.60 -4.95
N GLN A 109 -13.85 4.66 -4.02
CA GLN A 109 -12.75 4.45 -3.07
C GLN A 109 -12.65 2.96 -2.72
N VAL A 110 -11.50 2.36 -3.02
CA VAL A 110 -11.26 0.92 -2.80
C VAL A 110 -10.72 0.69 -1.40
N THR A 111 -11.51 0.05 -0.54
CA THR A 111 -11.17 -0.15 0.87
C THR A 111 -9.86 -0.92 1.08
N GLY A 112 -9.56 -1.92 0.25
CA GLY A 112 -8.30 -2.67 0.34
C GLY A 112 -7.04 -1.83 0.07
N LEU A 113 -7.21 -0.63 -0.50
CA LEU A 113 -6.12 0.31 -0.79
C LEU A 113 -6.15 1.56 0.09
N SER A 114 -7.28 1.93 0.69
CA SER A 114 -7.40 3.18 1.45
C SER A 114 -7.96 3.02 2.87
N GLY A 115 -8.40 1.83 3.25
CA GLY A 115 -8.99 1.54 4.55
C GLY A 115 -8.02 1.84 5.70
N ARG A 116 -8.54 2.01 6.90
CA ARG A 116 -7.75 2.25 8.12
C ARG A 116 -8.12 1.21 9.17
N LYS A 117 -8.86 1.61 10.21
CA LYS A 117 -9.30 0.70 11.29
C LYS A 117 -10.10 -0.51 10.80
N ASN A 118 -10.88 -0.34 9.74
CA ASN A 118 -11.75 -1.39 9.20
C ASN A 118 -11.00 -2.50 8.44
N VAL A 119 -9.71 -2.32 8.14
CA VAL A 119 -8.84 -3.30 7.47
C VAL A 119 -7.59 -3.65 8.30
N TRP A 120 -7.63 -3.31 9.60
CA TRP A 120 -6.51 -3.48 10.50
C TRP A 120 -6.26 -4.96 10.80
N ASP A 121 -7.25 -5.67 11.33
CA ASP A 121 -7.06 -7.06 11.69
C ASP A 121 -7.29 -8.02 10.51
N ILE A 122 -6.84 -9.27 10.68
CA ILE A 122 -7.14 -10.36 9.74
C ILE A 122 -8.64 -10.66 9.80
N PRO A 123 -9.36 -10.69 8.65
CA PRO A 123 -10.78 -11.03 8.62
C PRO A 123 -11.04 -12.50 8.94
N GLU A 124 -12.29 -12.81 9.31
CA GLU A 124 -12.70 -14.17 9.60
C GLU A 124 -12.56 -15.09 8.36
N GLY A 125 -12.22 -16.36 8.59
CA GLY A 125 -12.12 -17.37 7.52
C GLY A 125 -10.74 -17.50 6.87
N LEU A 126 -9.76 -16.68 7.28
CA LEU A 126 -8.35 -16.92 7.00
C LEU A 126 -7.71 -17.71 8.14
N THR A 127 -7.13 -18.88 7.81
CA THR A 127 -6.34 -19.71 8.72
C THR A 127 -4.94 -19.87 8.15
N GLU A 128 -3.91 -19.80 9.00
CA GLU A 128 -2.51 -20.01 8.60
C GLU A 128 -2.08 -19.15 7.40
N THR A 129 -2.60 -17.92 7.34
CA THR A 129 -2.38 -16.98 6.24
C THR A 129 -1.76 -15.70 6.77
N VAL A 130 -0.56 -15.39 6.30
CA VAL A 130 0.09 -14.10 6.49
C VAL A 130 -0.67 -13.04 5.70
N VAL A 131 -1.08 -11.95 6.34
CA VAL A 131 -1.63 -10.78 5.66
C VAL A 131 -0.65 -9.63 5.83
N VAL A 132 0.03 -9.26 4.75
CA VAL A 132 1.04 -8.19 4.75
C VAL A 132 0.50 -6.94 4.05
N SER A 133 0.70 -5.79 4.69
CA SER A 133 0.26 -4.48 4.22
C SER A 133 1.32 -3.41 4.49
N GLY A 134 1.27 -2.32 3.72
CA GLY A 134 1.98 -1.08 4.03
C GLY A 134 0.99 -0.08 4.60
N HIS A 135 0.89 1.11 3.99
CA HIS A 135 -0.19 2.12 4.09
C HIS A 135 -0.42 2.81 5.45
N HIS A 136 -0.30 2.07 6.55
CA HIS A 136 -0.72 2.53 7.88
C HIS A 136 0.27 3.45 8.58
N GLY A 137 1.43 3.74 7.96
CA GLY A 137 2.45 4.60 8.55
C GLY A 137 3.04 4.03 9.84
N ILE A 138 3.12 2.70 9.94
CA ILE A 138 3.66 2.00 11.09
C ILE A 138 4.38 0.71 10.66
N LEU A 139 5.39 0.33 11.44
CA LEU A 139 5.93 -1.02 11.48
C LEU A 139 5.31 -1.79 12.64
N HIS A 140 4.45 -2.75 12.36
CA HIS A 140 3.76 -3.56 13.39
C HIS A 140 3.65 -5.00 12.93
N ILE A 141 4.10 -5.94 13.76
CA ILE A 141 4.05 -7.38 13.51
C ILE A 141 3.32 -8.02 14.69
N GLU A 142 2.19 -8.66 14.41
CA GLU A 142 1.40 -9.36 15.40
C GLU A 142 0.84 -10.67 14.81
N GLY A 143 1.36 -11.79 15.30
CA GLY A 143 0.99 -13.11 14.78
C GLY A 143 1.28 -13.22 13.28
N LEU A 144 0.22 -13.36 12.48
CA LEU A 144 0.29 -13.44 11.00
C LEU A 144 -0.09 -12.12 10.31
N ARG A 145 -0.27 -11.02 11.07
CA ARG A 145 -0.62 -9.70 10.53
C ARG A 145 0.60 -8.79 10.52
N PHE A 146 1.04 -8.39 9.32
CA PHE A 146 2.23 -7.56 9.13
C PHE A 146 1.87 -6.20 8.53
N PHE A 147 2.26 -5.13 9.20
CA PHE A 147 2.30 -3.77 8.68
C PHE A 147 3.76 -3.34 8.52
N ILE A 148 4.19 -3.11 7.28
CA ILE A 148 5.56 -2.76 6.93
C ILE A 148 5.52 -1.39 6.22
N ASP A 149 5.33 -0.33 7.00
CA ASP A 149 5.28 1.05 6.51
C ASP A 149 5.85 2.03 7.55
N GLU A 150 7.07 1.76 8.01
CA GLU A 150 7.73 2.57 9.05
C GLU A 150 7.92 4.04 8.64
N SER A 151 8.12 4.29 7.34
CA SER A 151 8.32 5.65 6.82
C SER A 151 7.03 6.47 6.88
N GLY A 152 5.91 5.89 6.44
CA GLY A 152 4.65 6.62 6.26
C GLY A 152 4.74 7.77 5.26
N GLY A 153 5.78 7.81 4.42
CA GLY A 153 6.05 8.92 3.50
C GLY A 153 6.64 10.17 4.15
N LEU A 154 7.07 10.09 5.42
CA LEU A 154 7.66 11.21 6.15
C LEU A 154 9.18 11.25 5.94
N GLU A 155 9.68 12.45 5.66
CA GLU A 155 11.11 12.70 5.52
C GLU A 155 11.83 12.42 6.85
N GLY A 156 12.88 11.61 6.81
CA GLY A 156 13.67 11.23 7.99
C GLY A 156 13.25 9.94 8.68
N ASN A 157 12.07 9.39 8.38
CA ASN A 157 11.70 8.05 8.84
C ASN A 157 12.25 6.98 7.87
N PRO A 158 12.77 5.85 8.39
CA PRO A 158 13.38 4.83 7.56
C PRO A 158 12.35 4.08 6.70
N LEU A 159 12.80 3.64 5.53
CA LEU A 159 12.10 2.63 4.73
C LEU A 159 12.50 1.24 5.24
N ALA A 160 11.52 0.48 5.70
CA ALA A 160 11.71 -0.86 6.22
C ALA A 160 11.21 -1.95 5.26
N ALA A 161 11.84 -3.12 5.32
CA ALA A 161 11.36 -4.34 4.71
C ALA A 161 11.45 -5.50 5.71
N ILE A 162 10.60 -6.50 5.54
CA ILE A 162 10.66 -7.76 6.28
C ILE A 162 11.22 -8.87 5.38
N VAL A 163 12.18 -9.62 5.90
CA VAL A 163 12.70 -10.83 5.26
C VAL A 163 11.99 -12.04 5.84
N LEU A 164 11.09 -12.62 5.03
CA LEU A 164 10.37 -13.85 5.39
C LEU A 164 11.36 -15.01 5.63
N LEU A 165 10.92 -16.05 6.33
CA LEU A 165 11.71 -17.02 7.11
C LEU A 165 12.30 -16.40 8.38
N SER A 166 13.31 -15.54 8.30
CA SER A 166 14.01 -15.02 9.49
C SER A 166 13.22 -14.00 10.32
N MET A 167 12.12 -13.48 9.77
CA MET A 167 11.34 -12.37 10.33
C MET A 167 12.18 -11.10 10.60
N LYS A 168 13.37 -11.00 10.00
CA LYS A 168 14.29 -9.87 10.19
C LYS A 168 13.72 -8.63 9.51
N ILE A 169 13.70 -7.53 10.25
CA ILE A 169 13.50 -6.20 9.68
C ILE A 169 14.84 -5.65 9.21
N VAL A 170 14.86 -5.17 7.97
CA VAL A 170 15.97 -4.42 7.40
C VAL A 170 15.50 -3.02 7.04
N ARG A 171 16.37 -2.03 7.21
CA ARG A 171 16.09 -0.62 6.92
C ARG A 171 17.11 -0.06 5.94
N ASP A 172 16.72 0.97 5.19
CA ASP A 172 17.64 1.75 4.35
C ASP A 172 18.76 2.43 5.16
N THR A 173 18.51 2.69 6.44
CA THR A 173 19.49 3.27 7.38
C THR A 173 20.42 2.24 8.05
N ASP A 174 20.25 0.94 7.78
CA ASP A 174 21.10 -0.08 8.39
C ASP A 174 22.50 -0.07 7.77
N ASN A 175 23.54 -0.07 8.61
CA ASN A 175 24.93 -0.27 8.18
C ASN A 175 25.28 -1.76 8.28
N LEU A 176 24.89 -2.54 7.28
CA LEU A 176 25.19 -3.96 7.20
C LEU A 176 26.59 -4.17 6.60
N SER A 177 27.48 -4.78 7.36
CA SER A 177 28.83 -5.20 6.94
C SER A 177 28.92 -6.69 6.71
#